data_AF-A0A7C5XBT5-F1
#
_entry.id   AF-A0A7C5XBT5-F1
#
_cell.length_a   1.000
_cell.length_b   1.000
_cell.length_c   1.000
_cell.angle_alpha   90.00
_cell.angle_beta   90.00
_cell.angle_gamma   90.00
#
_symmetry.space_group_name_H-M   'P 1'
#
loop_
_entity.id
_entity.type
_entity.pdbx_description
1 polymer ?
#
loop_
_entity_poly.entity_id
_entity_poly.type
_entity_poly.pdbx_seq_one_letter_code
_entity_poly.pdbx_strand_id
1 'polypeptide(L)'
;MSSDPIERRVSYLGDRLRGRRCQLCGKEYFELRDYCGNCGRKSFGKMEDIDFFYEKGKLELCTLITEPTNKFTKLGSYVYGIVSFHNGKVRVPGRLTDKIIRDNDNVDPSSFEGREVVPRFRRRYSVDRSEIIPTISLAFTFADEYYPHQEYKPVKPSKEYGVPGIVGYGVYTSRFRIREGTMERAVPFIDEDAITAAVEAGKLALIHSGVDSTLIGKVYVGSESNPYAVKPIASKVAQVLKLGEEDEDVQGVDAVDTEFACKAATSMFKDAASLVSYPRMGVPYAMVIGADNSQAAPRDSPGGELDFFVGY
;
A
#
# COMPACT_ATOMS: atom_id res chain seq x y z
N MET A 1 -0.37 30.01 -9.45
CA MET A 1 -0.47 28.73 -10.18
C MET A 1 0.94 28.17 -10.30
N SER A 2 1.45 27.53 -9.24
CA SER A 2 2.74 26.85 -9.31
C SER A 2 2.57 25.63 -10.20
N SER A 3 3.41 25.52 -11.21
CA SER A 3 3.69 24.28 -11.91
C SER A 3 4.42 23.35 -10.95
N ASP A 4 3.69 22.74 -10.00
CA ASP A 4 4.22 21.58 -9.32
C ASP A 4 4.56 20.51 -10.37
N PRO A 5 5.74 19.86 -10.28
CA PRO A 5 6.14 18.83 -11.22
C PRO A 5 4.99 17.85 -11.42
N ILE A 6 4.71 17.48 -12.67
CA ILE A 6 3.68 16.49 -13.03
C ILE A 6 3.86 15.22 -12.18
N GLU A 7 5.10 14.86 -11.87
CA GLU A 7 5.45 13.75 -10.98
C GLU A 7 4.95 13.90 -9.54
N ARG A 8 4.89 15.11 -8.96
CA ARG A 8 4.24 15.32 -7.66
C ARG A 8 2.75 15.00 -7.75
N ARG A 9 2.04 15.52 -8.76
CA ARG A 9 0.61 15.24 -8.95
C ARG A 9 0.32 13.76 -9.20
N VAL A 10 1.21 13.08 -9.93
CA VAL A 10 1.12 11.64 -10.25
C VAL A 10 1.50 10.77 -9.05
N SER A 11 2.45 11.20 -8.21
CA SER A 11 2.86 10.45 -7.01
C SER A 11 1.76 10.43 -5.94
N TYR A 12 1.03 11.54 -5.72
CA TYR A 12 0.05 11.60 -4.63
C TYR A 12 -1.31 10.96 -4.95
N LEU A 13 -1.72 10.90 -6.22
CA LEU A 13 -2.89 10.12 -6.67
C LEU A 13 -2.56 8.62 -6.83
N GLY A 14 -1.29 8.31 -7.13
CA GLY A 14 -0.81 6.94 -7.26
C GLY A 14 -0.73 6.24 -5.91
N ASP A 15 -0.11 6.86 -4.91
CA ASP A 15 0.24 6.20 -3.65
C ASP A 15 -0.97 5.78 -2.82
N ARG A 16 -2.03 6.59 -2.78
CA ARG A 16 -3.25 6.31 -2.04
C ARG A 16 -4.46 6.63 -2.92
N LEU A 17 -5.39 5.68 -3.02
CA LEU A 17 -6.59 5.86 -3.83
C LEU A 17 -7.54 6.85 -3.14
N ARG A 18 -7.47 8.13 -3.55
CA ARG A 18 -8.27 9.23 -3.00
C ARG A 18 -9.03 9.98 -4.09
N GLY A 19 -10.03 10.74 -3.68
CA GLY A 19 -10.81 11.62 -4.54
C GLY A 19 -11.28 12.87 -3.80
N ARG A 20 -12.18 13.64 -4.41
CA ARG A 20 -12.80 14.83 -3.80
C ARG A 20 -14.32 14.79 -3.88
N ARG A 21 -14.99 15.23 -2.82
CA ARG A 21 -16.45 15.45 -2.76
C ARG A 21 -16.75 16.94 -2.63
N CYS A 22 -17.65 17.45 -3.47
CA CYS A 22 -18.14 18.82 -3.33
C CYS A 22 -19.17 18.91 -2.21
N GLN A 23 -18.91 19.71 -1.17
CA GLN A 23 -19.85 19.88 -0.06
C GLN A 23 -21.13 20.63 -0.43
N LEU A 24 -21.16 21.34 -1.57
CA LEU A 24 -22.34 22.08 -2.02
C LEU A 24 -23.37 21.22 -2.75
N CYS A 25 -22.91 20.31 -3.62
CA CYS A 25 -23.81 19.50 -4.47
C CYS A 25 -23.65 17.99 -4.26
N GLY A 26 -22.74 17.55 -3.39
CA GLY A 26 -22.46 16.15 -3.12
C GLY A 26 -21.77 15.39 -4.26
N LYS A 27 -21.41 16.05 -5.37
CA LYS A 27 -20.74 15.39 -6.50
C LYS A 27 -19.32 14.97 -6.11
N GLU A 28 -19.00 13.73 -6.44
CA GLU A 28 -17.71 13.10 -6.14
C GLU A 28 -16.87 12.96 -7.40
N TYR A 29 -15.56 13.05 -7.23
CA TYR A 29 -14.56 13.02 -8.29
C TYR A 29 -13.41 12.12 -7.87
N PHE A 30 -12.92 11.31 -8.80
CA PHE A 30 -11.67 10.57 -8.61
C PHE A 30 -10.46 11.52 -8.57
N GLU A 31 -10.44 12.54 -9.42
CA GLU A 31 -9.31 13.47 -9.47
C GLU A 31 -9.34 14.48 -8.32
N LEU A 32 -8.14 14.83 -7.84
CA LEU A 32 -7.94 15.96 -6.95
C LEU A 32 -8.26 17.25 -7.71
N ARG A 33 -9.25 17.99 -7.20
CA ARG A 33 -9.75 19.21 -7.82
C ARG A 33 -10.11 20.22 -6.73
N ASP A 34 -9.68 21.46 -6.93
CA ASP A 34 -9.95 22.56 -5.98
C ASP A 34 -11.38 23.12 -6.09
N TYR A 35 -12.10 22.74 -7.14
CA TYR A 35 -13.48 23.15 -7.36
C TYR A 35 -14.29 22.09 -8.11
N CYS A 36 -15.60 22.14 -7.90
CA CYS A 36 -16.59 21.32 -8.56
C CYS A 36 -16.95 21.91 -9.93
N GLY A 37 -16.97 21.07 -10.97
CA GLY A 37 -17.40 21.50 -12.30
C GLY A 37 -18.85 21.98 -12.38
N ASN A 38 -19.73 21.52 -11.47
CA ASN A 38 -21.13 21.93 -11.43
C ASN A 38 -21.35 23.25 -10.64
N CYS A 39 -20.68 23.40 -9.50
CA CYS A 39 -20.83 24.59 -8.64
C CYS A 39 -19.87 25.73 -9.01
N GLY A 40 -18.87 25.45 -9.85
CA GLY A 40 -17.84 26.40 -10.26
C GLY A 40 -17.09 26.98 -9.05
N ARG A 41 -16.72 28.25 -9.17
CA ARG A 41 -15.91 28.96 -8.15
C ARG A 41 -16.54 28.99 -6.75
N LYS A 42 -17.87 28.84 -6.62
CA LYS A 42 -18.55 28.82 -5.31
C LYS A 42 -18.11 27.65 -4.41
N SER A 43 -17.62 26.58 -5.03
CA SER A 43 -17.12 25.39 -4.33
C SER A 43 -15.64 25.46 -3.95
N PHE A 44 -14.93 26.54 -4.30
CA PHE A 44 -13.54 26.71 -3.90
C PHE A 44 -13.45 26.75 -2.36
N GLY A 45 -12.54 25.95 -1.78
CA GLY A 45 -12.44 25.75 -0.33
C GLY A 45 -13.58 24.92 0.29
N LYS A 46 -14.47 24.33 -0.52
CA LYS A 46 -15.58 23.45 -0.09
C LYS A 46 -15.52 22.07 -0.75
N MET A 47 -14.30 21.63 -1.07
CA MET A 47 -13.99 20.33 -1.63
C MET A 47 -13.35 19.47 -0.55
N GLU A 48 -14.05 18.44 -0.12
CA GLU A 48 -13.61 17.52 0.93
C GLU A 48 -12.88 16.32 0.32
N ASP A 49 -11.86 15.81 1.01
CA ASP A 49 -11.17 14.59 0.60
C ASP A 49 -12.03 13.35 0.89
N ILE A 50 -12.05 12.42 -0.07
CA ILE A 50 -12.66 11.10 0.09
C ILE A 50 -11.60 10.04 -0.15
N ASP A 51 -11.71 8.93 0.56
CA ASP A 51 -10.69 7.91 0.62
C ASP A 51 -11.26 6.55 0.25
N PHE A 52 -10.67 5.92 -0.75
CA PHE A 52 -11.08 4.61 -1.22
C PHE A 52 -10.11 3.52 -0.81
N PHE A 53 -8.94 3.87 -0.23
CA PHE A 53 -7.84 2.93 0.03
C PHE A 53 -8.25 1.78 0.96
N TYR A 54 -9.15 2.07 1.91
CA TYR A 54 -9.70 1.09 2.84
C TYR A 54 -11.08 0.57 2.42
N GLU A 55 -11.63 0.96 1.28
CA GLU A 55 -12.99 0.60 0.86
C GLU A 55 -13.03 -0.56 -0.12
N LYS A 56 -14.22 -1.17 -0.27
CA LYS A 56 -14.52 -2.10 -1.36
C LYS A 56 -15.04 -1.33 -2.57
N GLY A 57 -14.48 -1.65 -3.72
CA GLY A 57 -15.04 -1.27 -5.01
C GLY A 57 -15.78 -2.43 -5.67
N LYS A 58 -16.44 -2.16 -6.79
CA LYS A 58 -17.04 -3.15 -7.67
C LYS A 58 -16.40 -3.06 -9.04
N LEU A 59 -15.91 -4.16 -9.59
CA LEU A 59 -15.41 -4.19 -10.97
C LEU A 59 -16.61 -4.10 -11.92
N GLU A 60 -16.85 -2.96 -12.55
CA GLU A 60 -18.02 -2.76 -13.43
C GLU A 60 -17.84 -3.37 -14.81
N LEU A 61 -16.66 -3.15 -15.39
CA LEU A 61 -16.31 -3.58 -16.74
C LEU A 61 -14.83 -3.94 -16.75
N CYS A 62 -14.46 -4.99 -17.47
CA CYS A 62 -13.04 -5.27 -17.67
C CYS A 62 -12.73 -5.83 -19.07
N THR A 63 -11.47 -5.72 -19.43
CA THR A 63 -10.90 -6.26 -20.66
C THR A 63 -9.63 -7.04 -20.32
N LEU A 64 -9.35 -8.05 -21.14
CA LEU A 64 -8.11 -8.80 -21.08
C LEU A 64 -7.11 -8.20 -22.07
N ILE A 65 -5.96 -7.78 -21.56
CA ILE A 65 -4.83 -7.34 -22.38
C ILE A 65 -3.91 -8.55 -22.55
N THR A 66 -3.88 -9.11 -23.75
CA THR A 66 -3.06 -10.28 -24.12
C THR A 66 -1.68 -9.89 -24.65
N GLU A 67 -1.58 -8.73 -25.29
CA GLU A 67 -0.33 -8.20 -25.85
C GLU A 67 0.02 -6.86 -25.20
N PRO A 68 0.72 -6.85 -24.06
CA PRO A 68 1.15 -5.62 -23.41
C PRO A 68 2.14 -4.84 -24.27
N THR A 69 2.09 -3.51 -24.19
CA THR A 69 3.11 -2.66 -24.81
C THR A 69 4.49 -2.88 -24.17
N ASN A 70 5.56 -2.45 -24.85
CA ASN A 70 6.97 -2.64 -24.42
C ASN A 70 7.24 -2.29 -22.94
N LYS A 71 6.53 -1.30 -22.39
CA LYS A 71 6.67 -0.87 -20.98
C LYS A 71 6.05 -1.84 -19.97
N PHE A 72 5.16 -2.71 -20.42
CA PHE A 72 4.38 -3.64 -19.59
C PHE A 72 4.56 -5.11 -19.99
N THR A 73 5.44 -5.42 -20.96
CA THR A 73 5.65 -6.78 -21.50
C THR A 73 5.87 -7.82 -20.40
N LYS A 74 6.59 -7.43 -19.36
CA LYS A 74 6.92 -8.30 -18.23
C LYS A 74 5.72 -8.61 -17.30
N LEU A 75 4.62 -7.85 -17.38
CA LEU A 75 3.38 -8.21 -16.69
C LEU A 75 2.70 -9.43 -17.34
N GLY A 76 3.07 -9.80 -18.56
CA GLY A 76 2.34 -10.79 -19.35
C GLY A 76 0.89 -10.35 -19.59
N SER A 77 -0.01 -11.31 -19.82
CA SER A 77 -1.43 -11.04 -19.98
C SER A 77 -2.07 -10.58 -18.65
N TYR A 78 -2.84 -9.49 -18.66
CA TYR A 78 -3.48 -8.96 -17.45
C TYR A 78 -4.87 -8.38 -17.71
N VAL A 79 -5.70 -8.35 -16.67
CA VAL A 79 -7.04 -7.76 -16.73
C VAL A 79 -6.99 -6.30 -16.31
N TYR A 80 -7.59 -5.44 -17.12
CA TYR A 80 -7.72 -4.01 -16.86
C TYR A 80 -9.19 -3.61 -16.96
N GLY A 81 -9.66 -2.74 -16.09
CA GLY A 81 -11.08 -2.42 -16.03
C GLY A 81 -11.40 -1.14 -15.29
N ILE A 82 -12.69 -0.91 -15.13
CA ILE A 82 -13.24 0.20 -14.36
C ILE A 82 -13.79 -0.35 -13.06
N VAL A 83 -13.27 0.17 -11.95
CA VAL A 83 -13.76 -0.10 -10.61
C VAL A 83 -14.64 1.07 -10.18
N SER A 84 -15.85 0.78 -9.70
CA SER A 84 -16.72 1.81 -9.14
C SER A 84 -16.76 1.77 -7.62
N PHE A 85 -16.89 2.97 -7.06
CA PHE A 85 -17.05 3.24 -5.64
C PHE A 85 -18.34 4.02 -5.40
N HIS A 86 -18.86 3.93 -4.17
CA HIS A 86 -20.08 4.61 -3.73
C HIS A 86 -21.26 4.46 -4.71
N ASN A 87 -21.53 3.21 -5.14
CA ASN A 87 -22.60 2.87 -6.09
C ASN A 87 -22.50 3.58 -7.45
N GLY A 88 -21.30 3.66 -8.03
CA GLY A 88 -21.11 4.22 -9.38
C GLY A 88 -20.96 5.73 -9.43
N LYS A 89 -20.88 6.41 -8.27
CA LYS A 89 -20.60 7.86 -8.22
C LYS A 89 -19.17 8.18 -8.66
N VAL A 90 -18.23 7.30 -8.33
CA VAL A 90 -16.83 7.42 -8.73
C VAL A 90 -16.43 6.16 -9.47
N ARG A 91 -15.74 6.35 -10.60
CA ARG A 91 -15.19 5.29 -11.45
C ARG A 91 -13.70 5.53 -11.59
N VAL A 92 -12.91 4.52 -11.31
CA VAL A 92 -11.45 4.57 -11.40
C VAL A 92 -10.96 3.46 -12.33
N PRO A 93 -10.01 3.75 -13.22
CA PRO A 93 -9.41 2.72 -14.03
C PRO A 93 -8.39 1.95 -13.19
N GLY A 94 -8.33 0.63 -13.35
CA GLY A 94 -7.52 -0.22 -12.49
C GLY A 94 -7.15 -1.55 -13.11
N ARG A 95 -6.05 -2.12 -12.65
CA ARG A 95 -5.60 -3.46 -13.03
C ARG A 95 -5.98 -4.46 -11.94
N LEU A 96 -6.52 -5.62 -12.32
CA LEU A 96 -6.55 -6.76 -11.41
C LEU A 96 -5.14 -7.36 -11.32
N THR A 97 -4.58 -7.40 -10.12
CA THR A 97 -3.27 -7.97 -9.83
C THR A 97 -3.39 -9.35 -9.18
N ASP A 98 -2.25 -9.99 -8.93
CA ASP A 98 -2.13 -11.32 -8.31
C ASP A 98 -2.84 -12.45 -9.09
N LYS A 99 -2.88 -12.30 -10.41
CA LYS A 99 -3.37 -13.31 -11.35
C LYS A 99 -2.36 -13.53 -12.46
N ILE A 100 -2.09 -14.79 -12.74
CA ILE A 100 -1.27 -15.23 -13.87
C ILE A 100 -2.24 -15.80 -14.91
N ILE A 101 -2.27 -15.18 -16.09
CA ILE A 101 -3.06 -15.63 -17.24
C ILE A 101 -2.07 -16.13 -18.28
N ARG A 102 -2.19 -17.40 -18.66
CA ARG A 102 -1.34 -18.06 -19.65
C ARG A 102 -1.99 -17.94 -21.04
N ASP A 103 -1.19 -18.03 -22.09
CA ASP A 103 -1.65 -17.84 -23.47
C ASP A 103 -2.76 -18.82 -23.91
N ASN A 104 -2.83 -20.00 -23.28
CA ASN A 104 -3.84 -21.03 -23.57
C ASN A 104 -5.07 -20.94 -22.65
N ASP A 105 -5.12 -20.00 -21.70
CA ASP A 105 -6.25 -19.88 -20.79
C ASP A 105 -7.41 -19.20 -21.52
N ASN A 106 -8.54 -19.90 -21.63
CA ASN A 106 -9.78 -19.32 -22.16
C ASN A 106 -10.47 -18.50 -21.06
N VAL A 107 -9.98 -17.28 -20.83
CA VAL A 107 -10.50 -16.37 -19.81
C VAL A 107 -11.59 -15.50 -20.42
N ASP A 108 -12.82 -15.63 -19.91
CA ASP A 108 -13.92 -14.72 -20.21
C ASP A 108 -13.91 -13.53 -19.22
N PRO A 109 -13.58 -12.30 -19.66
CA PRO A 109 -13.55 -11.13 -18.78
C PRO A 109 -14.90 -10.84 -18.13
N SER A 110 -16.02 -11.18 -18.78
CA SER A 110 -17.35 -10.93 -18.24
C SER A 110 -17.62 -11.70 -16.94
N SER A 111 -16.92 -12.82 -16.72
CA SER A 111 -17.00 -13.60 -15.47
C SER A 111 -16.45 -12.85 -14.25
N PHE A 112 -15.65 -11.79 -14.46
CA PHE A 112 -15.10 -10.96 -13.39
C PHE A 112 -15.97 -9.75 -13.07
N GLU A 113 -16.81 -9.33 -14.01
CA GLU A 113 -17.66 -8.15 -13.87
C GLU A 113 -18.69 -8.37 -12.76
N GLY A 114 -18.90 -7.31 -11.99
CA GLY A 114 -19.80 -7.31 -10.83
C GLY A 114 -19.18 -7.80 -9.52
N ARG A 115 -17.99 -8.39 -9.53
CA ARG A 115 -17.30 -8.84 -8.31
C ARG A 115 -16.75 -7.67 -7.49
N GLU A 116 -16.72 -7.85 -6.17
CA GLU A 116 -16.10 -6.90 -5.24
C GLU A 116 -14.58 -6.98 -5.29
N VAL A 117 -13.93 -5.82 -5.24
CA VAL A 117 -12.47 -5.68 -5.31
C VAL A 117 -11.95 -4.74 -4.22
N VAL A 118 -10.68 -4.90 -3.86
CA VAL A 118 -10.00 -4.09 -2.83
C VAL A 118 -8.74 -3.47 -3.43
N PRO A 119 -8.48 -2.17 -3.22
CA PRO A 119 -7.23 -1.54 -3.60
C PRO A 119 -6.03 -2.16 -2.87
N ARG A 120 -4.97 -2.43 -3.63
CA ARG A 120 -3.67 -2.88 -3.14
C ARG A 120 -2.61 -1.86 -3.50
N PHE A 121 -1.79 -1.53 -2.52
CA PHE A 121 -0.60 -0.75 -2.73
C PHE A 121 0.42 -1.64 -3.45
N ARG A 122 0.89 -1.19 -4.62
CA ARG A 122 1.85 -1.91 -5.46
C ARG A 122 2.91 -0.96 -5.96
N ARG A 123 4.08 -1.49 -6.33
CA ARG A 123 5.03 -0.73 -7.15
C ARG A 123 4.60 -0.73 -8.62
N ARG A 124 4.88 0.37 -9.32
CA ARG A 124 4.64 0.47 -10.76
C ARG A 124 5.81 -0.16 -11.50
N TYR A 125 5.52 -1.21 -12.23
CA TYR A 125 6.52 -2.04 -12.89
C TYR A 125 6.97 -1.50 -14.26
N SER A 126 7.26 -0.20 -14.38
CA SER A 126 7.54 0.42 -15.68
C SER A 126 8.67 1.44 -15.64
N VAL A 127 9.68 1.21 -14.81
CA VAL A 127 10.82 2.12 -14.64
C VAL A 127 12.16 1.41 -14.78
N ASP A 128 13.15 2.13 -15.27
CA ASP A 128 14.52 1.68 -15.43
C ASP A 128 15.28 1.63 -14.09
N ARG A 129 16.43 0.96 -14.07
CA ARG A 129 17.21 0.72 -12.83
C ARG A 129 17.64 1.99 -12.08
N SER A 130 17.77 3.11 -12.78
CA SER A 130 18.20 4.40 -12.21
C SER A 130 17.03 5.34 -11.92
N GLU A 131 15.80 4.94 -12.20
CA GLU A 131 14.61 5.77 -12.03
C GLU A 131 13.99 5.60 -10.64
N ILE A 132 13.16 6.57 -10.27
CA ILE A 132 12.33 6.48 -9.06
C ILE A 132 11.27 5.40 -9.30
N ILE A 133 11.25 4.37 -8.44
CA ILE A 133 10.18 3.38 -8.33
C ILE A 133 8.87 4.08 -7.93
N PRO A 134 7.92 4.24 -8.87
CA PRO A 134 6.62 4.81 -8.58
C PRO A 134 5.78 3.76 -7.86
N THR A 135 4.82 4.20 -7.07
CA THR A 135 3.85 3.33 -6.40
C THR A 135 2.43 3.67 -6.84
N ILE A 136 1.52 2.69 -6.74
CA ILE A 136 0.17 2.78 -7.29
C ILE A 136 -0.83 2.00 -6.42
N SER A 137 -2.00 2.60 -6.20
CA SER A 137 -3.17 2.03 -5.52
C SER A 137 -4.34 1.80 -6.49
N LEU A 138 -4.05 1.83 -7.81
CA LEU A 138 -4.95 1.41 -8.91
C LEU A 138 -4.72 -0.06 -9.30
N ALA A 139 -4.12 -0.85 -8.40
CA ALA A 139 -4.05 -2.29 -8.49
C ALA A 139 -5.07 -2.89 -7.53
N PHE A 140 -5.78 -3.92 -7.96
CA PHE A 140 -6.93 -4.46 -7.25
C PHE A 140 -6.83 -5.97 -7.17
N THR A 141 -7.26 -6.55 -6.06
CA THR A 141 -7.58 -7.99 -5.98
C THR A 141 -9.06 -8.15 -5.69
N PHE A 142 -9.63 -9.32 -6.00
CA PHE A 142 -10.96 -9.63 -5.48
C PHE A 142 -10.97 -9.65 -3.95
N ALA A 143 -12.09 -9.20 -3.37
CA ALA A 143 -12.24 -9.03 -1.94
C ALA A 143 -12.23 -10.36 -1.15
N ASP A 144 -12.41 -11.48 -1.84
CA ASP A 144 -12.58 -12.84 -1.31
C ASP A 144 -11.38 -13.77 -1.54
N GLU A 145 -10.33 -13.35 -2.27
CA GLU A 145 -9.30 -14.28 -2.74
C GLU A 145 -7.95 -14.21 -2.04
N TYR A 146 -7.46 -13.03 -1.62
CA TYR A 146 -6.09 -12.86 -1.10
C TYR A 146 -6.07 -12.76 0.43
N TYR A 147 -5.85 -11.58 1.01
CA TYR A 147 -6.30 -11.30 2.38
C TYR A 147 -7.66 -10.60 2.28
N PRO A 148 -8.72 -11.18 2.88
CA PRO A 148 -10.06 -10.64 2.80
C PRO A 148 -10.12 -9.18 3.22
N HIS A 149 -11.07 -8.45 2.64
CA HIS A 149 -11.34 -7.10 3.07
C HIS A 149 -11.72 -7.06 4.55
N GLN A 150 -11.11 -6.14 5.28
CA GLN A 150 -11.42 -5.84 6.67
C GLN A 150 -11.57 -4.33 6.82
N GLU A 151 -12.60 -3.91 7.54
CA GLU A 151 -12.92 -2.50 7.69
C GLU A 151 -12.02 -1.85 8.75
N TYR A 152 -11.38 -0.74 8.39
CA TYR A 152 -10.62 0.06 9.35
C TYR A 152 -11.57 0.99 10.10
N LYS A 153 -11.79 0.72 11.39
CA LYS A 153 -12.58 1.56 12.29
C LYS A 153 -11.71 2.01 13.46
N PRO A 154 -11.31 3.30 13.51
CA PRO A 154 -10.67 3.85 14.70
C PRO A 154 -11.57 3.67 15.93
N VAL A 155 -11.02 3.09 16.99
CA VAL A 155 -11.70 2.86 18.27
C VAL A 155 -10.90 3.56 19.36
N LYS A 156 -11.60 4.32 20.22
CA LYS A 156 -10.95 4.90 21.41
C LYS A 156 -10.59 3.80 22.41
N PRO A 157 -9.36 3.77 22.93
CA PRO A 157 -8.98 2.82 23.97
C PRO A 157 -9.93 2.90 25.17
N SER A 158 -10.40 1.74 25.64
CA SER A 158 -11.24 1.67 26.85
C SER A 158 -10.43 1.75 28.14
N LYS A 159 -9.12 1.48 28.06
CA LYS A 159 -8.21 1.44 29.20
C LYS A 159 -6.83 1.95 28.80
N GLU A 160 -6.27 2.80 29.66
CA GLU A 160 -4.88 3.21 29.59
C GLU A 160 -4.02 2.31 30.47
N TYR A 161 -2.80 2.04 30.00
CA TYR A 161 -1.81 1.24 30.72
C TYR A 161 -0.60 2.12 31.03
N GLY A 162 -0.07 1.99 32.25
CA GLY A 162 1.14 2.72 32.67
C GLY A 162 2.46 2.17 32.13
N VAL A 163 2.40 1.07 31.35
CA VAL A 163 3.55 0.44 30.72
C VAL A 163 3.28 0.27 29.21
N PRO A 164 4.30 0.41 28.35
CA PRO A 164 4.15 0.21 26.92
C PRO A 164 3.88 -1.27 26.61
N GLY A 165 3.16 -1.53 25.51
CA GLY A 165 2.85 -2.87 25.03
C GLY A 165 2.44 -2.88 23.57
N ILE A 166 2.37 -4.07 22.98
CA ILE A 166 1.89 -4.26 21.61
C ILE A 166 0.35 -4.22 21.62
N VAL A 167 -0.24 -3.22 20.99
CA VAL A 167 -1.70 -3.02 20.93
C VAL A 167 -2.34 -3.62 19.67
N GLY A 168 -1.54 -4.03 18.69
CA GLY A 168 -1.98 -4.75 17.51
C GLY A 168 -0.80 -5.09 16.58
N TYR A 169 -1.05 -5.96 15.62
CA TYR A 169 -0.06 -6.40 14.64
C TYR A 169 -0.74 -6.73 13.30
N GLY A 170 0.02 -6.63 12.21
CA GLY A 170 -0.41 -6.99 10.87
C GLY A 170 0.69 -7.78 10.17
N VAL A 171 0.30 -8.74 9.34
CA VAL A 171 1.23 -9.59 8.59
C VAL A 171 0.84 -9.55 7.14
N TYR A 172 1.83 -9.28 6.29
CA TYR A 172 1.70 -9.35 4.85
C TYR A 172 2.67 -10.40 4.32
N THR A 173 2.18 -11.28 3.45
CA THR A 173 3.01 -12.24 2.71
C THR A 173 2.47 -12.28 1.29
N SER A 174 3.34 -12.30 0.29
CA SER A 174 2.95 -12.37 -1.13
C SER A 174 1.93 -13.48 -1.42
N ARG A 175 1.17 -13.40 -2.51
CA ARG A 175 0.18 -14.46 -2.85
C ARG A 175 0.85 -15.73 -3.37
N PHE A 176 1.85 -15.57 -4.23
CA PHE A 176 2.42 -16.69 -4.97
C PHE A 176 3.32 -17.54 -4.08
N ARG A 177 3.29 -18.84 -4.34
CA ARG A 177 4.06 -19.85 -3.61
C ARG A 177 4.78 -20.73 -4.60
N ILE A 178 6.03 -21.05 -4.31
CA ILE A 178 6.77 -22.13 -4.96
C ILE A 178 6.96 -23.26 -3.95
N ARG A 179 6.78 -24.50 -4.39
CA ARG A 179 6.98 -25.68 -3.55
C ARG A 179 8.18 -26.47 -4.05
N GLU A 180 9.07 -26.81 -3.14
CA GLU A 180 10.23 -27.65 -3.38
C GLU A 180 10.29 -28.75 -2.31
N GLY A 181 9.91 -29.98 -2.71
CA GLY A 181 9.76 -31.09 -1.77
C GLY A 181 8.74 -30.75 -0.67
N THR A 182 9.21 -30.69 0.58
CA THR A 182 8.40 -30.34 1.76
C THR A 182 8.41 -28.85 2.09
N MET A 183 9.21 -28.04 1.40
CA MET A 183 9.33 -26.60 1.65
C MET A 183 8.41 -25.83 0.71
N GLU A 184 7.72 -24.82 1.25
CA GLU A 184 6.94 -23.87 0.47
C GLU A 184 7.44 -22.45 0.77
N ARG A 185 7.71 -21.67 -0.28
CA ARG A 185 8.27 -20.32 -0.16
C ARG A 185 7.34 -19.32 -0.84
N ALA A 186 7.16 -18.17 -0.20
CA ALA A 186 6.50 -17.03 -0.79
C ALA A 186 7.37 -16.42 -1.89
N VAL A 187 6.74 -16.06 -3.01
CA VAL A 187 7.39 -15.38 -4.13
C VAL A 187 6.65 -14.08 -4.37
N PRO A 188 7.32 -12.91 -4.35
CA PRO A 188 6.68 -11.65 -4.67
C PRO A 188 6.22 -11.64 -6.12
N PHE A 189 5.01 -11.14 -6.33
CA PHE A 189 4.58 -10.79 -7.67
C PHE A 189 5.40 -9.63 -8.21
N ILE A 190 5.31 -9.44 -9.52
CA ILE A 190 6.21 -8.53 -10.23
C ILE A 190 6.08 -7.08 -9.76
N ASP A 191 4.92 -6.70 -9.23
CA ASP A 191 4.57 -5.38 -8.71
C ASP A 191 4.65 -5.29 -7.17
N GLU A 192 5.38 -6.21 -6.53
CA GLU A 192 5.65 -6.21 -5.08
C GLU A 192 7.13 -5.94 -4.77
N ASP A 193 7.39 -5.32 -3.62
CA ASP A 193 8.72 -5.03 -3.05
C ASP A 193 8.63 -4.80 -1.54
N ALA A 194 9.74 -4.48 -0.86
CA ALA A 194 9.75 -4.25 0.59
C ALA A 194 8.83 -3.09 1.04
N ILE A 195 8.65 -2.06 0.19
CA ILE A 195 7.69 -0.97 0.46
C ILE A 195 6.27 -1.53 0.46
N THR A 196 5.94 -2.36 -0.53
CA THR A 196 4.64 -3.02 -0.64
C THR A 196 4.31 -3.83 0.60
N ALA A 197 5.25 -4.67 1.05
CA ALA A 197 5.11 -5.43 2.29
C ALA A 197 4.91 -4.52 3.50
N ALA A 198 5.75 -3.47 3.63
CA ALA A 198 5.68 -2.58 4.78
C ALA A 198 4.35 -1.82 4.87
N VAL A 199 3.88 -1.27 3.75
CA VAL A 199 2.61 -0.55 3.67
C VAL A 199 1.43 -1.48 3.96
N GLU A 200 1.37 -2.66 3.34
CA GLU A 200 0.23 -3.58 3.52
C GLU A 200 0.23 -4.24 4.90
N ALA A 201 1.40 -4.55 5.47
CA ALA A 201 1.50 -5.02 6.86
C ALA A 201 1.07 -3.92 7.85
N GLY A 202 1.52 -2.67 7.65
CA GLY A 202 1.12 -1.52 8.45
C GLY A 202 -0.38 -1.23 8.35
N LYS A 203 -0.96 -1.34 7.14
CA LYS A 203 -2.40 -1.25 6.89
C LYS A 203 -3.17 -2.27 7.72
N LEU A 204 -2.75 -3.52 7.71
CA LEU A 204 -3.35 -4.59 8.52
C LEU A 204 -3.18 -4.35 10.02
N ALA A 205 -2.03 -3.83 10.46
CA ALA A 205 -1.80 -3.50 11.86
C ALA A 205 -2.76 -2.40 12.36
N LEU A 206 -3.03 -1.38 11.54
CA LEU A 206 -4.03 -0.34 11.83
C LEU A 206 -5.44 -0.92 11.89
N ILE A 207 -5.81 -1.75 10.92
CA ILE A 207 -7.11 -2.44 10.90
C ILE A 207 -7.31 -3.27 12.17
N HIS A 208 -6.34 -4.12 12.52
CA HIS A 208 -6.47 -5.02 13.66
C HIS A 208 -6.39 -4.32 15.02
N SER A 209 -5.61 -3.24 15.12
CA SER A 209 -5.50 -2.46 16.36
C SER A 209 -6.67 -1.50 16.59
N GLY A 210 -7.30 -1.02 15.52
CA GLY A 210 -8.27 0.07 15.59
C GLY A 210 -7.67 1.39 16.08
N VAL A 211 -6.34 1.53 16.09
CA VAL A 211 -5.67 2.78 16.48
C VAL A 211 -5.90 3.82 15.39
N ASP A 212 -6.27 5.04 15.76
CA ASP A 212 -6.30 6.18 14.86
C ASP A 212 -4.88 6.48 14.36
N SER A 213 -4.68 6.44 13.04
CA SER A 213 -3.36 6.59 12.41
C SER A 213 -2.71 7.92 12.72
N THR A 214 -3.51 8.96 12.99
CA THR A 214 -3.03 10.30 13.33
C THR A 214 -2.33 10.36 14.69
N LEU A 215 -2.54 9.36 15.55
CA LEU A 215 -1.89 9.26 16.86
C LEU A 215 -0.51 8.59 16.81
N ILE A 216 -0.09 8.08 15.66
CA ILE A 216 1.22 7.46 15.51
C ILE A 216 2.27 8.56 15.30
N GLY A 217 3.11 8.76 16.32
CA GLY A 217 4.14 9.81 16.31
C GLY A 217 5.52 9.34 15.84
N LYS A 218 5.72 8.03 15.71
CA LYS A 218 6.99 7.45 15.24
C LYS A 218 6.75 6.19 14.42
N VAL A 219 7.44 6.06 13.29
CA VAL A 219 7.49 4.82 12.50
C VAL A 219 8.93 4.38 12.25
N TYR A 220 9.20 3.12 12.54
CA TYR A 220 10.44 2.42 12.23
C TYR A 220 10.17 1.34 11.19
N VAL A 221 11.00 1.28 10.14
CA VAL A 221 11.02 0.12 9.23
C VAL A 221 12.39 -0.52 9.31
N GLY A 222 12.45 -1.76 9.79
CA GLY A 222 13.64 -2.60 9.69
C GLY A 222 13.64 -3.36 8.37
N SER A 223 14.68 -3.19 7.57
CA SER A 223 14.83 -3.89 6.28
C SER A 223 16.31 -3.97 5.89
N GLU A 224 16.66 -5.02 5.14
CA GLU A 224 17.88 -5.14 4.33
C GLU A 224 17.57 -5.11 2.82
N SER A 225 16.30 -4.89 2.48
CA SER A 225 15.76 -4.96 1.12
C SER A 225 15.33 -3.58 0.60
N ASN A 226 16.02 -2.53 1.05
CA ASN A 226 15.67 -1.14 0.75
C ASN A 226 15.77 -0.86 -0.76
N PRO A 227 14.71 -0.34 -1.40
CA PRO A 227 14.75 0.01 -2.81
C PRO A 227 15.56 1.28 -3.11
N TYR A 228 15.82 2.10 -2.09
CA TYR A 228 16.59 3.34 -2.20
C TYR A 228 17.63 3.43 -1.10
N ALA A 229 18.79 3.99 -1.44
CA ALA A 229 19.87 4.23 -0.48
C ALA A 229 19.58 5.35 0.53
N VAL A 230 18.72 6.31 0.17
CA VAL A 230 18.51 7.54 0.96
C VAL A 230 17.04 7.75 1.35
N LYS A 231 16.09 7.46 0.45
CA LYS A 231 14.67 7.65 0.73
C LYS A 231 14.14 6.46 1.55
N PRO A 232 13.71 6.66 2.81
CA PRO A 232 13.32 5.55 3.66
C PRO A 232 11.96 4.97 3.24
N ILE A 233 11.79 3.66 3.34
CA ILE A 233 10.51 2.95 3.26
C ILE A 233 9.53 3.57 4.26
N ALA A 234 9.98 3.90 5.47
CA ALA A 234 9.21 4.55 6.52
C ALA A 234 8.51 5.84 6.04
N SER A 235 9.15 6.65 5.18
CA SER A 235 8.51 7.85 4.61
C SER A 235 7.31 7.52 3.73
N LYS A 236 7.38 6.41 2.98
CA LYS A 236 6.28 5.96 2.13
C LYS A 236 5.16 5.36 2.98
N VAL A 237 5.50 4.59 4.01
CA VAL A 237 4.54 4.07 4.98
C VAL A 237 3.77 5.21 5.65
N ALA A 238 4.49 6.22 6.17
CA ALA A 238 3.90 7.40 6.77
C ALA A 238 2.89 8.08 5.85
N GLN A 239 3.30 8.40 4.63
CA GLN A 239 2.46 9.08 3.65
C GLN A 239 1.24 8.24 3.23
N VAL A 240 1.44 6.95 2.95
CA VAL A 240 0.37 6.10 2.41
C VAL A 240 -0.63 5.74 3.49
N LEU A 241 -0.20 5.50 4.72
CA LEU A 241 -1.08 5.13 5.82
C LEU A 241 -1.66 6.33 6.58
N LYS A 242 -1.30 7.57 6.18
CA LYS A 242 -1.68 8.81 6.86
C LYS A 242 -1.33 8.77 8.36
N LEU A 243 -0.05 8.54 8.65
CA LEU A 243 0.45 8.46 10.02
C LEU A 243 0.80 9.86 10.54
N GLY A 244 0.40 10.17 11.77
CA GLY A 244 0.71 11.45 12.42
C GLY A 244 -0.19 12.60 11.95
N GLU A 245 0.26 13.84 12.18
CA GLU A 245 -0.51 15.03 11.85
C GLU A 245 -0.46 15.31 10.34
N GLU A 246 -1.60 15.60 9.72
CA GLU A 246 -1.66 15.98 8.30
C GLU A 246 -1.48 17.50 8.16
N ASP A 247 -0.45 17.91 7.44
CA ASP A 247 -0.21 19.30 7.03
C ASP A 247 -0.20 19.39 5.49
N GLU A 248 -1.23 20.04 4.95
CA GLU A 248 -1.56 20.04 3.53
C GLU A 248 -1.61 18.62 2.92
N ASP A 249 -0.60 18.25 2.13
CA ASP A 249 -0.49 16.94 1.47
C ASP A 249 0.60 16.05 2.11
N VAL A 250 1.19 16.46 3.24
CA VAL A 250 2.33 15.79 3.89
C VAL A 250 1.95 15.31 5.29
N GLN A 251 2.58 14.23 5.72
CA GLN A 251 2.40 13.65 7.06
C GLN A 251 3.56 14.06 7.98
N GLY A 252 3.22 14.73 9.07
CA GLY A 252 4.11 15.12 10.15
C GLY A 252 4.30 13.98 11.14
N VAL A 253 5.24 13.07 10.84
CA VAL A 253 5.60 11.96 11.70
C VAL A 253 7.10 11.70 11.60
N ASP A 254 7.73 11.31 12.71
CA ASP A 254 9.12 10.88 12.69
C ASP A 254 9.22 9.47 12.06
N ALA A 255 9.99 9.35 10.98
CA ALA A 255 10.04 8.15 10.15
C ALA A 255 11.47 7.79 9.79
N VAL A 256 11.92 6.58 10.15
CA VAL A 256 13.29 6.14 9.87
C VAL A 256 13.35 4.65 9.50
N ASP A 257 14.23 4.34 8.57
CA ASP A 257 14.61 2.95 8.28
C ASP A 257 15.82 2.56 9.13
N THR A 258 15.86 1.31 9.56
CA THR A 258 17.02 0.73 10.24
C THR A 258 17.47 -0.53 9.53
N GLU A 259 18.77 -0.76 9.50
CA GLU A 259 19.37 -1.89 8.82
C GLU A 259 20.31 -2.60 9.78
N PHE A 260 20.01 -3.88 10.05
CA PHE A 260 20.87 -4.78 10.79
C PHE A 260 20.40 -6.23 10.59
N ALA A 261 20.41 -6.67 9.32
CA ALA A 261 19.85 -7.94 8.87
C ALA A 261 18.43 -8.18 9.46
N CYS A 262 18.08 -9.44 9.74
CA CYS A 262 16.80 -9.83 10.32
C CYS A 262 16.53 -9.26 11.74
N LYS A 263 17.48 -8.54 12.35
CA LYS A 263 17.36 -8.00 13.72
C LYS A 263 16.96 -6.52 13.75
N ALA A 264 16.97 -5.83 12.61
CA ALA A 264 16.69 -4.40 12.51
C ALA A 264 15.40 -3.99 13.26
N ALA A 265 14.26 -4.55 12.87
CA ALA A 265 12.96 -4.24 13.47
C ALA A 265 12.87 -4.67 14.95
N THR A 266 13.41 -5.85 15.30
CA THR A 266 13.40 -6.34 16.68
C THR A 266 14.13 -5.40 17.64
N SER A 267 15.21 -4.76 17.18
CA SER A 267 15.93 -3.76 17.97
C SER A 267 15.06 -2.51 18.19
N MET A 268 14.33 -2.09 17.16
CA MET A 268 13.46 -0.91 17.22
C MET A 268 12.21 -1.08 18.08
N PHE A 269 11.76 -2.30 18.36
CA PHE A 269 10.70 -2.51 19.36
C PHE A 269 11.09 -2.00 20.76
N LYS A 270 12.36 -2.12 21.14
CA LYS A 270 12.85 -1.63 22.44
C LYS A 270 12.85 -0.10 22.49
N ASP A 271 13.28 0.52 21.40
CA ASP A 271 13.33 1.97 21.27
C ASP A 271 11.92 2.56 21.22
N ALA A 272 11.01 1.95 20.45
CA ALA A 272 9.60 2.33 20.38
C ALA A 272 8.90 2.22 21.74
N ALA A 273 9.12 1.12 22.47
CA ALA A 273 8.57 0.95 23.82
C ALA A 273 9.10 2.02 24.78
N SER A 274 10.40 2.32 24.72
CA SER A 274 11.04 3.35 25.54
C SER A 274 10.48 4.74 25.21
N LEU A 275 10.32 5.06 23.93
CA LEU A 275 9.77 6.32 23.43
C LEU A 275 8.34 6.56 23.93
N VAL A 276 7.46 5.58 23.76
CA VAL A 276 6.05 5.64 24.19
C VAL A 276 5.94 5.73 25.72
N SER A 277 6.85 5.08 26.45
CA SER A 277 6.87 5.13 27.91
C SER A 277 7.30 6.47 28.49
N TYR A 278 7.92 7.35 27.68
CA TYR A 278 8.46 8.62 28.17
C TYR A 278 7.42 9.75 28.08
N PRO A 279 6.82 10.19 29.20
CA PRO A 279 5.62 11.04 29.16
C PRO A 279 5.85 12.42 28.54
N ARG A 280 7.09 12.91 28.56
CA ARG A 280 7.44 14.23 28.00
C ARG A 280 7.54 14.24 26.48
N MET A 281 7.64 13.06 25.85
CA MET A 281 7.70 12.98 24.39
C MET A 281 6.34 13.23 23.75
N GLY A 282 5.25 12.88 24.43
CA GLY A 282 3.90 13.06 23.88
C GLY A 282 3.57 12.16 22.67
N VAL A 283 4.28 11.04 22.50
CA VAL A 283 4.04 10.06 21.42
C VAL A 283 3.26 8.88 21.99
N PRO A 284 1.94 8.80 21.77
CA PRO A 284 1.11 7.76 22.38
C PRO A 284 1.27 6.40 21.69
N TYR A 285 1.58 6.40 20.39
CA TYR A 285 1.80 5.19 19.61
C TYR A 285 3.02 5.31 18.69
N ALA A 286 3.71 4.20 18.54
CA ALA A 286 4.78 4.01 17.58
C ALA A 286 4.51 2.75 16.77
N MET A 287 4.85 2.78 15.48
CA MET A 287 4.74 1.65 14.56
C MET A 287 6.14 1.11 14.26
N VAL A 288 6.33 -0.21 14.41
CA VAL A 288 7.56 -0.90 14.03
C VAL A 288 7.21 -1.98 13.01
N ILE A 289 7.85 -1.93 11.85
CA ILE A 289 7.63 -2.87 10.75
C ILE A 289 8.95 -3.57 10.44
N GLY A 290 8.93 -4.89 10.29
CA GLY A 290 9.97 -5.63 9.58
C GLY A 290 9.45 -5.97 8.19
N ALA A 291 10.18 -5.62 7.14
CA ALA A 291 9.77 -5.90 5.77
C ALA A 291 10.98 -6.21 4.90
N ASP A 292 11.03 -7.40 4.33
CA ASP A 292 12.15 -7.86 3.52
C ASP A 292 11.70 -8.68 2.32
N ASN A 293 12.56 -8.75 1.32
CA ASN A 293 12.46 -9.65 0.19
C ASN A 293 13.75 -10.47 0.15
N SER A 294 13.81 -11.54 0.95
CA SER A 294 15.02 -12.33 1.08
C SER A 294 15.33 -13.05 -0.24
N GLN A 295 16.57 -12.87 -0.72
CA GLN A 295 17.06 -13.43 -1.97
C GLN A 295 18.44 -14.06 -1.75
N ALA A 296 18.75 -15.08 -2.55
CA ALA A 296 20.05 -15.75 -2.57
C ALA A 296 20.40 -16.13 -4.02
N ALA A 297 21.66 -16.46 -4.26
CA ALA A 297 22.04 -17.04 -5.54
C ALA A 297 21.40 -18.45 -5.69
N PRO A 298 21.31 -18.99 -6.91
CA PRO A 298 20.87 -20.37 -7.11
C PRO A 298 21.70 -21.36 -6.28
N ARG A 299 21.04 -22.38 -5.73
CA ARG A 299 21.60 -23.34 -4.76
C ARG A 299 22.95 -23.96 -5.15
N ASP A 300 23.14 -24.22 -6.44
CA ASP A 300 24.34 -24.88 -6.97
C ASP A 300 25.39 -23.87 -7.48
N SER A 301 25.35 -22.63 -7.00
CA SER A 301 26.27 -21.55 -7.37
C SER A 301 26.88 -20.86 -6.14
N PRO A 302 28.04 -20.19 -6.28
CA PRO A 302 28.61 -19.40 -5.19
C PRO A 302 27.61 -18.37 -4.65
N GLY A 303 27.34 -18.39 -3.35
CA GLY A 303 26.31 -17.55 -2.70
C GLY A 303 24.93 -18.21 -2.60
N GLY A 304 24.79 -19.46 -3.05
CA GLY A 304 23.55 -20.25 -2.98
C GLY A 304 23.35 -21.00 -1.66
N GLU A 305 24.30 -20.92 -0.73
CA GLU A 305 24.25 -21.57 0.58
C GLU A 305 23.06 -21.08 1.42
N LEU A 306 22.62 -19.85 1.17
CA LEU A 306 21.49 -19.20 1.86
C LEU A 306 20.14 -19.48 1.20
N ASP A 307 20.08 -20.14 0.05
CA ASP A 307 18.83 -20.39 -0.67
C ASP A 307 17.80 -21.13 0.21
N PHE A 308 18.22 -21.96 1.16
CA PHE A 308 17.30 -22.62 2.10
C PHE A 308 16.53 -21.68 3.02
N PHE A 309 16.97 -20.43 3.16
CA PHE A 309 16.42 -19.43 4.07
C PHE A 309 15.68 -18.29 3.36
N VAL A 310 15.58 -18.32 2.03
CA VAL A 310 14.93 -17.23 1.27
C VAL A 310 13.41 -17.38 1.18
N GLY A 311 12.73 -16.24 1.13
CA GLY A 311 11.27 -16.12 1.07
C GLY A 311 10.84 -14.66 1.30
N TYR A 312 9.58 -14.36 1.00
CA TYR A 312 8.99 -13.03 1.13
C TYR A 312 7.90 -12.97 2.21
#